data_AF-A0A7V9J733-F1
#
_entry.id   AF-A0A7V9J733-F1
#
_cell.length_a   1.000
_cell.length_b   1.000
_cell.length_c   1.000
_cell.angle_alpha   90.00
_cell.angle_beta   90.00
_cell.angle_gamma   90.00
#
_symmetry.space_group_name_H-M   'P 1'
#
loop_
_entity.id
_entity.type
_entity.pdbx_description
1 polymer ?
#
loop_
_entity_poly.entity_id
_entity_poly.type
_entity_poly.pdbx_seq_one_letter_code
_entity_poly.pdbx_strand_id
1 'polypeptide(L)'
;MADVEGAVREAVVEVLALDDDEVTPQSTLMDDLGAESIDLLDILFRIEKSTGVQIEGRLHADEVMSLSTVQNLVDMVKGRAEGARAPGDPPRVPRRLRVGVDVVGVARLERVVGGDERRQASLFTPGELAYCHGKRRCYEHMAARFAAKEAVLKAFGTGISQRMRWTDVEVVNESSGRPRIELDGAVATFAREHGLEDLDVSLTHGEGLALAHAVSIWERPGEAAPAALR
;
A
#
# COMPACT_ATOMS: atom_id res chain seq x y z
N MET A 1 33.86 -10.06 3.99
CA MET A 1 32.47 -10.52 3.88
C MET A 1 31.98 -10.68 5.30
N ALA A 2 30.81 -10.13 5.66
CA ALA A 2 30.26 -10.35 7.00
C ALA A 2 30.11 -11.86 7.22
N ASP A 3 30.41 -12.33 8.43
CA ASP A 3 30.20 -13.72 8.81
C ASP A 3 28.69 -13.96 8.97
N VAL A 4 28.02 -14.20 7.84
CA VAL A 4 26.57 -14.41 7.79
C VAL A 4 26.17 -15.66 8.56
N GLU A 5 27.00 -16.70 8.52
CA GLU A 5 26.68 -17.98 9.16
C GLU A 5 26.77 -17.87 10.67
N GLY A 6 27.83 -17.22 11.18
CA GLY A 6 27.94 -16.86 12.59
C GLY A 6 26.79 -15.96 13.05
N ALA A 7 26.46 -14.93 12.27
CA ALA A 7 25.37 -14.00 12.62
C ALA A 7 23.98 -14.66 12.67
N VAL A 8 23.68 -15.57 11.75
CA VAL A 8 22.43 -16.34 11.76
C VAL A 8 22.37 -17.26 12.97
N ARG A 9 23.45 -18.01 13.21
CA ARG A 9 23.55 -18.92 14.36
C ARG A 9 23.39 -18.18 15.69
N GLU A 10 24.12 -17.10 15.88
CA GLU A 10 24.04 -16.24 17.06
C GLU A 10 22.61 -15.72 17.28
N ALA A 11 21.96 -15.22 16.22
CA ALA A 11 20.59 -14.72 16.33
C ALA A 11 19.59 -15.82 16.73
N VAL A 12 19.72 -17.03 16.18
CA VAL A 12 18.85 -18.16 16.52
C VAL A 12 19.06 -18.60 17.98
N VAL A 13 20.33 -18.77 18.39
CA VAL A 13 20.72 -19.14 19.76
C VAL A 13 20.18 -18.14 20.77
N GLU A 14 20.36 -16.84 20.52
CA GLU A 14 19.95 -15.79 21.45
C GLU A 14 18.42 -15.65 21.57
N VAL A 15 17.69 -15.75 20.46
CA VAL A 15 16.23 -15.56 20.47
C VAL A 15 15.53 -16.77 21.09
N LEU A 16 15.97 -17.98 20.72
CA LEU A 16 15.35 -19.22 21.20
C LEU A 16 15.94 -19.71 22.53
N ALA A 17 16.94 -19.01 23.07
CA ALA A 17 17.64 -19.36 24.30
C ALA A 17 18.18 -20.81 24.30
N LEU A 18 18.78 -21.21 23.18
CA LEU A 18 19.36 -22.53 22.96
C LEU A 18 20.86 -22.55 23.28
N ASP A 19 21.43 -23.74 23.45
CA ASP A 19 22.88 -23.91 23.43
C ASP A 19 23.40 -23.95 21.97
N ASP A 20 24.66 -23.51 21.76
CA ASP A 20 25.23 -23.37 20.40
C ASP A 20 25.31 -24.70 19.62
N ASP A 21 25.46 -25.82 20.34
CA ASP A 21 25.51 -27.16 19.76
C ASP A 21 24.14 -27.72 19.36
N GLU A 22 23.03 -27.10 19.80
CA GLU A 22 21.68 -27.48 19.40
C GLU A 22 21.31 -26.95 18.00
N VAL A 23 21.95 -25.85 17.58
CA VAL A 23 21.67 -25.22 16.28
C VAL A 23 22.54 -25.84 15.19
N THR A 24 21.96 -26.67 14.34
CA THR A 24 22.65 -27.23 13.16
C THR A 24 22.09 -26.61 11.87
N PRO A 25 22.86 -26.59 10.77
CA PRO A 25 22.35 -26.08 9.50
C PRO A 25 21.09 -26.83 9.02
N GLN A 26 20.95 -28.10 9.37
CA GLN A 26 19.83 -28.94 8.97
C GLN A 26 18.64 -28.83 9.92
N SER A 27 18.82 -28.27 11.12
CA SER A 27 17.73 -28.11 12.09
C SER A 27 16.65 -27.23 11.48
N THR A 28 15.41 -27.70 11.57
CA THR A 28 14.23 -26.92 11.21
C THR A 28 13.94 -25.88 12.30
N LEU A 29 13.62 -24.66 11.88
CA LEU A 29 13.38 -23.56 12.83
C LEU A 29 12.18 -23.87 13.72
N MET A 30 11.08 -24.38 13.14
CA MET A 30 9.83 -24.63 13.87
C MET A 30 9.82 -25.99 14.57
N ASP A 31 10.12 -27.09 13.85
CA ASP A 31 9.92 -28.43 14.40
C ASP A 31 11.06 -28.88 15.32
N ASP A 32 12.32 -28.60 14.96
CA ASP A 32 13.50 -29.04 15.74
C ASP A 32 13.90 -28.00 16.81
N LEU A 33 13.87 -26.70 16.48
CA LEU A 33 14.33 -25.63 17.37
C LEU A 33 13.18 -24.92 18.13
N GLY A 34 11.92 -25.23 17.81
CA GLY A 34 10.76 -24.71 18.53
C GLY A 34 10.44 -23.24 18.28
N ALA A 35 10.94 -22.63 17.21
CA ALA A 35 10.66 -21.24 16.87
C ALA A 35 9.18 -21.02 16.51
N GLU A 36 8.57 -20.00 17.11
CA GLU A 36 7.27 -19.49 16.68
C GLU A 36 7.41 -18.43 15.58
N SER A 37 6.30 -18.07 14.94
CA SER A 37 6.30 -17.03 13.88
C SER A 37 6.78 -15.66 14.35
N ILE A 38 6.69 -15.38 15.66
CA ILE A 38 7.20 -14.14 16.27
C ILE A 38 8.72 -14.18 16.44
N ASP A 39 9.29 -15.32 16.82
CA ASP A 39 10.73 -15.50 16.99
C ASP A 39 11.46 -15.33 15.67
N LEU A 40 10.84 -15.77 14.57
CA LEU A 40 11.40 -15.57 13.23
C LEU A 40 11.62 -14.08 12.93
N LEU A 41 10.67 -13.20 13.25
CA LEU A 41 10.83 -11.76 13.02
C LEU A 41 12.01 -11.18 13.81
N ASP A 42 12.17 -11.59 15.07
CA ASP A 42 13.26 -11.13 15.94
C ASP A 42 14.62 -11.67 15.48
N ILE A 43 14.69 -12.93 15.04
CA ILE A 43 15.90 -13.52 14.45
C ILE A 43 16.32 -12.73 13.20
N LEU A 44 15.38 -12.45 12.29
CA LEU A 44 15.67 -11.68 11.07
C LEU A 44 16.14 -10.26 11.40
N PHE A 45 15.51 -9.59 12.37
CA PHE A 45 15.90 -8.25 12.82
C PHE A 45 17.32 -8.23 13.40
N ARG A 46 17.69 -9.22 14.22
CA ARG A 46 19.04 -9.34 14.79
C ARG A 46 20.08 -9.58 13.70
N ILE A 47 19.79 -10.45 12.73
CA ILE A 47 20.68 -10.69 11.59
C ILE A 47 20.87 -9.42 10.77
N GLU A 48 19.80 -8.68 10.49
CA GLU A 48 19.88 -7.40 9.76
C GLU A 48 20.75 -6.39 10.51
N LYS A 49 20.58 -6.29 11.83
CA LYS A 49 21.36 -5.39 12.68
C LYS A 49 22.84 -5.78 12.76
N SER A 50 23.17 -7.06 12.82
CA SER A 50 24.55 -7.54 12.96
C SER A 50 25.31 -7.57 11.63
N THR A 51 24.63 -7.89 10.53
CA THR A 51 25.22 -8.03 9.20
C THR A 51 25.11 -6.78 8.33
N GLY A 52 24.16 -5.89 8.62
CA GLY A 52 23.79 -4.76 7.77
C GLY A 52 23.04 -5.16 6.50
N VAL A 53 22.73 -6.45 6.32
CA VAL A 53 21.96 -6.96 5.17
C VAL A 53 20.48 -6.70 5.42
N GLN A 54 19.84 -5.93 4.54
CA GLN A 54 18.42 -5.62 4.66
C GLN A 54 17.57 -6.87 4.38
N ILE A 55 16.82 -7.31 5.39
CA ILE A 55 15.99 -8.50 5.35
C ILE A 55 14.50 -8.12 5.40
N GLU A 56 14.14 -7.12 6.21
CA GLU A 56 12.76 -6.70 6.43
C GLU A 56 12.16 -5.91 5.23
N GLY A 57 10.87 -6.13 4.93
CA GLY A 57 10.14 -5.45 3.83
C GLY A 57 10.25 -6.08 2.43
N ARG A 58 10.83 -7.28 2.31
CA ARG A 58 10.98 -8.04 1.04
C ARG A 58 10.58 -9.52 1.13
N LEU A 59 9.88 -9.93 2.18
CA LEU A 59 9.45 -11.32 2.35
C LEU A 59 7.98 -11.45 1.95
N HIS A 60 7.72 -12.18 0.87
CA HIS A 60 6.38 -12.66 0.55
C HIS A 60 6.01 -13.81 1.51
N ALA A 61 4.72 -13.98 1.78
CA ALA A 61 4.25 -15.06 2.67
C ALA A 61 4.79 -16.43 2.24
N ASP A 62 4.85 -16.69 0.93
CA ASP A 62 5.37 -17.93 0.37
C ASP A 62 6.86 -18.14 0.67
N GLU A 63 7.67 -17.06 0.72
CA GLU A 63 9.08 -17.13 1.08
C GLU A 63 9.25 -17.45 2.56
N VAL A 64 8.47 -16.82 3.45
CA VAL A 64 8.46 -17.11 4.89
C VAL A 64 8.12 -18.57 5.15
N MET A 65 7.14 -19.12 4.44
CA MET A 65 6.72 -20.52 4.56
C MET A 65 7.77 -21.52 4.03
N SER A 66 8.72 -21.07 3.21
CA SER A 66 9.79 -21.91 2.66
C SER A 66 11.08 -21.93 3.50
N LEU A 67 11.18 -21.07 4.51
CA LEU A 67 12.31 -21.02 5.45
C LEU A 67 12.14 -22.11 6.51
N SER A 68 12.34 -23.35 6.11
CA SER A 68 12.21 -24.48 7.01
C SER A 68 13.43 -24.69 7.89
N THR A 69 14.65 -24.52 7.37
CA THR A 69 15.91 -24.82 8.09
C THR A 69 16.81 -23.61 8.34
N VAL A 70 17.73 -23.75 9.30
CA VAL A 70 18.79 -22.76 9.57
C VAL A 70 19.64 -22.51 8.32
N GLN A 71 19.95 -23.54 7.52
CA GLN A 71 20.69 -23.38 6.27
C GLN A 71 19.91 -22.57 5.23
N ASN A 72 18.59 -22.76 5.12
CA ASN A 72 17.77 -21.93 4.21
C ASN A 72 17.84 -20.45 4.59
N LEU A 73 17.87 -20.16 5.89
CA LEU A 73 18.04 -18.80 6.39
C LEU A 73 19.43 -18.25 6.07
N VAL A 74 20.50 -19.03 6.29
CA VAL A 74 21.88 -18.66 5.92
C VAL A 74 21.99 -18.38 4.42
N ASP A 75 21.46 -19.26 3.58
CA ASP A 75 21.51 -19.13 2.13
C ASP A 75 20.72 -17.91 1.64
N MET A 76 19.58 -17.62 2.26
CA MET A 76 18.81 -16.41 1.97
C MET A 76 19.61 -15.15 2.29
N VAL A 77 20.25 -15.10 3.46
CA VAL A 77 21.03 -13.93 3.88
C VAL A 77 22.32 -13.80 3.06
N LYS A 78 23.01 -14.90 2.75
CA LYS A 78 24.16 -14.92 1.83
C LYS A 78 23.75 -14.47 0.43
N GLY A 79 22.65 -14.99 -0.10
CA GLY A 79 22.09 -14.58 -1.39
C GLY A 79 21.73 -13.09 -1.44
N ARG A 80 21.29 -12.50 -0.32
CA ARG A 80 21.02 -11.05 -0.21
C ARG A 80 22.31 -10.24 -0.01
N ALA A 81 23.32 -10.77 0.67
CA ALA A 81 24.63 -10.14 0.87
C ALA A 81 25.46 -10.13 -0.44
N GLU A 82 25.42 -11.23 -1.19
CA GLU A 82 26.04 -11.38 -2.52
C GLU A 82 25.21 -10.68 -3.60
N GLY A 83 23.88 -10.67 -3.42
CA GLY A 83 22.88 -9.97 -4.23
C GLY A 83 22.79 -8.46 -3.98
N ALA A 84 23.84 -7.83 -3.46
CA ALA A 84 24.02 -6.37 -3.48
C ALA A 84 24.19 -5.78 -4.91
N ARG A 85 23.58 -6.41 -5.92
CA ARG A 85 22.90 -5.87 -7.12
C ARG A 85 22.80 -7.00 -8.14
N ALA A 86 21.60 -7.48 -8.44
CA ALA A 86 21.38 -8.15 -9.72
C ALA A 86 21.54 -7.09 -10.85
N PRO A 87 22.36 -7.33 -11.90
CA PRO A 87 22.38 -6.47 -13.09
C PRO A 87 21.02 -6.56 -13.80
N GLY A 88 20.20 -5.51 -13.70
CA GLY A 88 18.90 -5.45 -14.38
C GLY A 88 17.74 -4.94 -13.52
N ASP A 89 17.90 -4.83 -12.19
CA ASP A 89 16.88 -4.16 -11.36
C ASP A 89 17.09 -2.64 -11.51
N PRO A 90 16.15 -1.89 -12.11
CA PRO A 90 16.30 -0.44 -12.24
C PRO A 90 16.50 0.18 -10.85
N PRO A 91 17.29 1.26 -10.74
CA PRO A 91 17.42 1.96 -9.46
C PRO A 91 16.03 2.28 -8.93
N ARG A 92 15.72 1.85 -7.69
CA ARG A 92 14.44 2.18 -7.05
C ARG A 92 14.32 3.70 -7.02
N VAL A 93 13.53 4.24 -7.93
CA VAL A 93 13.16 5.66 -7.93
C VAL A 93 12.48 5.87 -6.58
N PRO A 94 12.98 6.78 -5.72
CA PRO A 94 12.40 6.93 -4.40
C PRO A 94 10.92 7.28 -4.57
N ARG A 95 10.01 6.52 -3.95
CA ARG A 95 8.57 6.72 -4.13
C ARG A 95 8.04 7.66 -3.05
N ARG A 96 7.02 8.45 -3.38
CA ARG A 96 6.27 9.26 -2.43
C ARG A 96 4.91 8.65 -2.25
N LEU A 97 4.60 8.19 -1.05
CA LEU A 97 3.24 7.81 -0.66
C LEU A 97 2.47 9.07 -0.24
N ARG A 98 1.24 9.23 -0.73
CA ARG A 98 0.31 10.27 -0.30
C ARG A 98 -1.04 9.67 0.03
N VAL A 99 -1.69 10.25 1.02
CA VAL A 99 -3.02 9.83 1.49
C VAL A 99 -4.01 10.97 1.31
N GLY A 100 -5.26 10.62 1.04
CA GLY A 100 -6.37 11.55 1.06
C GLY A 100 -7.56 10.91 1.75
N VAL A 101 -8.22 11.67 2.62
CA VAL A 101 -9.41 11.23 3.35
C VAL A 101 -10.50 12.27 3.19
N ASP A 102 -11.72 11.81 3.00
CA ASP A 102 -12.89 12.68 2.98
C ASP A 102 -14.12 12.04 3.64
N VAL A 103 -15.00 12.89 4.16
CA VAL A 103 -16.28 12.52 4.75
C VAL A 103 -17.39 13.43 4.24
N VAL A 104 -18.47 12.82 3.75
CA VAL A 104 -19.61 13.49 3.15
C VAL A 104 -20.88 13.15 3.91
N GLY A 105 -21.62 14.18 4.32
CA GLY A 105 -22.97 14.00 4.87
C GLY A 105 -23.98 13.70 3.77
N VAL A 106 -24.66 12.57 3.85
CA VAL A 106 -25.63 12.09 2.84
C VAL A 106 -26.75 13.11 2.63
N ALA A 107 -27.37 13.57 3.73
CA ALA A 107 -28.43 14.58 3.68
C ALA A 107 -27.95 15.95 3.17
N ARG A 108 -26.64 16.25 3.27
CA ARG A 108 -26.06 17.46 2.70
C ARG A 108 -25.89 17.31 1.19
N LEU A 109 -25.37 16.17 0.73
CA LEU A 109 -25.24 15.91 -0.70
C LEU A 109 -26.62 15.88 -1.38
N GLU A 110 -27.57 15.16 -0.81
CA GLU A 110 -28.95 15.06 -1.33
C GLU A 110 -29.59 16.45 -1.50
N ARG A 111 -29.43 17.36 -0.54
CA ARG A 111 -29.92 18.75 -0.68
C ARG A 111 -29.28 19.52 -1.83
N VAL A 112 -28.05 19.16 -2.22
CA VAL A 112 -27.29 19.84 -3.29
C VAL A 112 -27.59 19.25 -4.65
N VAL A 113 -27.82 17.94 -4.75
CA VAL A 113 -27.93 17.23 -6.04
C VAL A 113 -29.30 16.60 -6.29
N GLY A 114 -30.17 16.57 -5.29
CA GLY A 114 -31.47 15.91 -5.35
C GLY A 114 -32.38 16.55 -6.37
N GLY A 115 -32.86 15.77 -7.33
CA GLY A 115 -33.73 16.24 -8.41
C GLY A 115 -33.07 17.16 -9.45
N ASP A 116 -31.79 17.51 -9.31
CA ASP A 116 -31.04 18.34 -10.26
C ASP A 116 -30.09 17.48 -11.10
N GLU A 117 -30.60 16.99 -12.24
CA GLU A 117 -29.85 16.14 -13.17
C GLU A 117 -28.60 16.84 -13.73
N ARG A 118 -28.65 18.16 -13.95
CA ARG A 118 -27.49 18.92 -14.45
C ARG A 118 -26.39 18.97 -13.40
N ARG A 119 -26.78 19.19 -12.13
CA ARG A 119 -25.83 19.16 -11.02
C ARG A 119 -25.26 17.78 -10.83
N GLN A 120 -26.06 16.73 -10.88
CA GLN A 120 -25.59 15.34 -10.83
C GLN A 120 -24.58 15.05 -11.95
N ALA A 121 -24.90 15.39 -13.19
CA ALA A 121 -24.00 15.19 -14.34
C ALA A 121 -22.71 16.04 -14.26
N SER A 122 -22.68 17.11 -13.47
CA SER A 122 -21.46 17.89 -13.22
C SER A 122 -20.52 17.27 -12.17
N LEU A 123 -21.02 16.32 -11.37
CA LEU A 123 -20.29 15.68 -10.27
C LEU A 123 -19.96 14.21 -10.54
N PHE A 124 -20.85 13.52 -11.26
CA PHE A 124 -20.80 12.08 -11.47
C PHE A 124 -20.80 11.74 -12.96
N THR A 125 -20.09 10.68 -13.31
CA THR A 125 -20.12 10.13 -14.68
C THR A 125 -21.46 9.46 -14.96
N PRO A 126 -21.79 9.20 -16.23
CA PRO A 126 -22.97 8.39 -16.57
C PRO A 126 -22.94 6.98 -15.93
N GLY A 127 -21.76 6.36 -15.83
CA GLY A 127 -21.58 5.05 -15.19
C GLY A 127 -21.89 5.08 -13.70
N GLU A 128 -21.39 6.09 -12.99
CA GLU A 128 -21.67 6.29 -11.56
C GLU A 128 -23.14 6.56 -11.28
N LEU A 129 -23.78 7.41 -12.10
CA LEU A 129 -25.20 7.72 -11.96
C LEU A 129 -26.06 6.47 -12.22
N ALA A 130 -25.76 5.70 -13.27
CA ALA A 130 -26.45 4.46 -13.55
C ALA A 130 -26.32 3.47 -12.38
N TYR A 131 -25.12 3.33 -11.80
CA TYR A 131 -24.92 2.51 -10.62
C TYR A 131 -25.74 3.00 -9.42
N CYS A 132 -25.66 4.30 -9.09
CA CYS A 132 -26.28 4.85 -7.89
C CYS A 132 -27.81 4.81 -7.96
N HIS A 133 -28.39 5.19 -9.10
CA HIS A 133 -29.84 5.18 -9.32
C HIS A 133 -30.42 3.76 -9.29
N GLY A 134 -29.60 2.74 -9.60
CA GLY A 134 -29.97 1.33 -9.45
C GLY A 134 -30.04 0.83 -7.99
N LYS A 135 -29.71 1.66 -7.00
CA LYS A 135 -29.71 1.28 -5.57
C LYS A 135 -30.86 1.92 -4.82
N ARG A 136 -31.45 1.16 -3.88
CA ARG A 136 -32.52 1.65 -3.00
C ARG A 136 -32.11 2.90 -2.21
N ARG A 137 -30.85 2.98 -1.79
CA ARG A 137 -30.28 4.12 -1.05
C ARG A 137 -29.33 4.93 -1.93
N CYS A 138 -29.84 5.40 -3.07
CA CYS A 138 -29.03 6.03 -4.12
C CYS A 138 -28.10 7.15 -3.61
N TYR A 139 -28.59 8.03 -2.73
CA TYR A 139 -27.79 9.14 -2.19
C TYR A 139 -26.66 8.70 -1.24
N GLU A 140 -26.79 7.56 -0.55
CA GLU A 140 -25.67 7.00 0.23
C GLU A 140 -24.53 6.57 -0.71
N HIS A 141 -24.87 5.91 -1.83
CA HIS A 141 -23.90 5.50 -2.83
C HIS A 141 -23.28 6.68 -3.58
N MET A 142 -24.07 7.73 -3.87
CA MET A 142 -23.55 8.98 -4.44
C MET A 142 -22.61 9.69 -3.46
N ALA A 143 -22.94 9.72 -2.17
CA ALA A 143 -22.09 10.31 -1.14
C ALA A 143 -20.76 9.58 -1.00
N ALA A 144 -20.77 8.25 -1.03
CA ALA A 144 -19.53 7.45 -0.97
C ALA A 144 -18.63 7.70 -2.19
N ARG A 145 -19.21 7.86 -3.39
CA ARG A 145 -18.44 8.19 -4.61
C ARG A 145 -17.92 9.61 -4.59
N PHE A 146 -18.71 10.56 -4.11
CA PHE A 146 -18.27 11.94 -3.96
C PHE A 146 -17.10 12.04 -2.96
N ALA A 147 -17.20 11.36 -1.82
CA ALA A 147 -16.11 11.24 -0.84
C ALA A 147 -14.85 10.64 -1.47
N ALA A 148 -14.99 9.58 -2.27
CA ALA A 148 -13.87 8.95 -2.96
C ALA A 148 -13.18 9.92 -3.95
N LYS A 149 -13.94 10.69 -4.72
CA LYS A 149 -13.38 11.72 -5.62
C LYS A 149 -12.61 12.78 -4.83
N GLU A 150 -13.16 13.28 -3.73
CA GLU A 150 -12.48 14.25 -2.86
C GLU A 150 -11.21 13.66 -2.23
N ALA A 151 -11.27 12.42 -1.76
CA ALA A 151 -10.12 11.71 -1.21
C ALA A 151 -8.99 11.58 -2.24
N VAL A 152 -9.30 11.21 -3.50
CA VAL A 152 -8.31 11.14 -4.59
C VAL A 152 -7.66 12.50 -4.84
N LEU A 153 -8.46 13.55 -4.98
CA LEU A 153 -7.94 14.90 -5.27
C LEU A 153 -7.11 15.48 -4.10
N LYS A 154 -7.41 15.09 -2.86
CA LYS A 154 -6.58 15.39 -1.69
C LYS A 154 -5.26 14.63 -1.70
N ALA A 155 -5.29 13.34 -2.03
CA ALA A 155 -4.07 12.54 -2.15
C ALA A 155 -3.13 13.11 -3.23
N PHE A 156 -3.69 13.71 -4.28
CA PHE A 156 -2.94 14.35 -5.36
C PHE A 156 -2.32 15.70 -4.93
N GLY A 157 -2.82 16.31 -3.85
CA GLY A 157 -2.33 17.58 -3.31
C GLY A 157 -2.73 18.81 -4.12
N THR A 158 -3.67 18.68 -5.05
CA THR A 158 -4.09 19.77 -5.96
C THR A 158 -5.38 20.44 -5.55
N GLY A 159 -6.24 19.76 -4.76
CA GLY A 159 -7.65 20.13 -4.65
C GLY A 159 -8.33 20.14 -6.04
N ILE A 160 -9.52 20.74 -6.13
CA ILE A 160 -10.10 21.09 -7.44
C ILE A 160 -9.53 22.41 -7.92
N SER A 161 -8.69 22.33 -8.94
CA SER A 161 -8.29 23.49 -9.72
C SER A 161 -9.32 23.79 -10.81
N GLN A 162 -9.31 25.02 -11.35
CA GLN A 162 -10.24 25.44 -12.41
C GLN A 162 -10.20 24.59 -13.69
N ARG A 163 -9.20 23.72 -13.85
CA ARG A 163 -9.03 22.85 -15.02
C ARG A 163 -9.53 21.42 -14.80
N MET A 164 -9.78 21.00 -13.57
CA MET A 164 -10.18 19.64 -13.22
C MET A 164 -11.68 19.55 -13.03
N ARG A 165 -12.30 18.50 -13.57
CA ARG A 165 -13.73 18.22 -13.37
C ARG A 165 -13.90 17.07 -12.40
N TRP A 166 -15.00 17.06 -11.65
CA TRP A 166 -15.36 15.92 -10.79
C TRP A 166 -15.53 14.63 -11.58
N THR A 167 -15.98 14.73 -12.82
CA THR A 167 -16.16 13.59 -13.74
C THR A 167 -14.85 13.06 -14.32
N ASP A 168 -13.72 13.75 -14.10
CA ASP A 168 -12.40 13.26 -14.48
C ASP A 168 -11.88 12.19 -13.50
N VAL A 169 -12.59 11.95 -12.40
CA VAL A 169 -12.33 10.86 -11.43
C VAL A 169 -13.59 10.02 -11.34
N GLU A 170 -13.55 8.77 -11.79
CA GLU A 170 -14.68 7.85 -11.78
C GLU A 170 -14.44 6.70 -10.80
N VAL A 171 -15.45 6.39 -9.98
CA VAL A 171 -15.43 5.22 -9.10
C VAL A 171 -16.18 4.06 -9.76
N VAL A 172 -15.42 3.08 -10.22
CA VAL A 172 -15.93 1.82 -10.77
C VAL A 172 -15.86 0.71 -9.72
N ASN A 173 -16.72 -0.30 -9.84
CA ASN A 173 -16.66 -1.50 -9.00
C ASN A 173 -16.27 -2.69 -9.87
N GLU A 174 -15.34 -3.49 -9.38
CA GLU A 174 -15.02 -4.77 -9.99
C GLU A 174 -16.16 -5.79 -9.82
N SER A 175 -16.06 -6.91 -10.54
CA SER A 175 -16.95 -8.07 -10.33
C SER A 175 -16.92 -8.61 -8.90
N SER A 176 -15.81 -8.45 -8.19
CA SER A 176 -15.65 -8.78 -6.76
C SER A 176 -16.36 -7.80 -5.82
N GLY A 177 -16.80 -6.65 -6.33
CA GLY A 177 -17.35 -5.55 -5.54
C GLY A 177 -16.31 -4.53 -5.06
N ARG A 178 -15.01 -4.81 -5.21
CA ARG A 178 -13.93 -3.87 -4.85
C ARG A 178 -14.04 -2.57 -5.68
N PRO A 179 -13.98 -1.38 -5.06
CA PRO A 179 -13.93 -0.13 -5.80
C PRO A 179 -12.54 0.10 -6.43
N ARG A 180 -12.50 0.70 -7.61
CA ARG A 180 -11.29 1.22 -8.27
C ARG A 180 -11.55 2.63 -8.79
N ILE A 181 -10.47 3.35 -9.07
CA ILE A 181 -10.51 4.69 -9.66
C ILE A 181 -10.09 4.61 -11.12
N GLU A 182 -10.93 5.16 -12.00
CA GLU A 182 -10.56 5.48 -13.38
C GLU A 182 -10.37 7.00 -13.50
N LEU A 183 -9.27 7.41 -14.13
CA LEU A 183 -8.93 8.82 -14.31
C LEU A 183 -9.06 9.19 -15.77
N ASP A 184 -9.62 10.37 -16.04
CA ASP A 184 -9.71 10.95 -17.38
C ASP A 184 -9.30 12.44 -17.38
N GLY A 185 -9.29 13.06 -18.55
CA GLY A 185 -9.17 14.50 -18.74
C GLY A 185 -7.94 15.12 -18.08
N ALA A 186 -8.17 16.22 -17.37
CA ALA A 186 -7.10 16.99 -16.75
C ALA A 186 -6.48 16.26 -15.55
N VAL A 187 -7.24 15.42 -14.85
CA VAL A 187 -6.75 14.66 -13.70
C VAL A 187 -5.83 13.53 -14.14
N ALA A 188 -6.19 12.78 -15.20
CA ALA A 188 -5.31 11.77 -15.80
C ALA A 188 -4.02 12.38 -16.34
N THR A 189 -4.13 13.54 -17.00
CA THR A 189 -2.97 14.26 -17.53
C THR A 189 -2.03 14.67 -16.39
N PHE A 190 -2.58 15.26 -15.31
CA PHE A 190 -1.81 15.60 -14.12
C PHE A 190 -1.13 14.37 -13.50
N ALA A 191 -1.87 13.29 -13.29
CA ALA A 191 -1.36 12.05 -12.72
C ALA A 191 -0.16 11.51 -13.52
N ARG A 192 -0.28 11.44 -14.84
CA ARG A 192 0.79 10.98 -15.73
C ARG A 192 2.02 11.89 -15.69
N GLU A 193 1.82 13.21 -15.72
CA GLU A 193 2.93 14.19 -15.74
C GLU A 193 3.70 14.26 -14.43
N HIS A 194 3.07 13.88 -13.31
CA HIS A 194 3.68 13.89 -11.98
C HIS A 194 4.11 12.48 -11.53
N GLY A 195 4.05 11.49 -12.41
CA GLY A 195 4.55 10.14 -12.17
C GLY A 195 3.70 9.34 -11.18
N LEU A 196 2.37 9.41 -11.26
CA LEU A 196 1.50 8.49 -10.53
C LEU A 196 1.78 7.05 -10.99
N GLU A 197 2.16 6.19 -10.06
CA GLU A 197 2.46 4.78 -10.31
C GLU A 197 1.32 3.87 -9.87
N ASP A 198 0.67 4.21 -8.76
CA ASP A 198 -0.43 3.41 -8.20
C ASP A 198 -1.43 4.28 -7.43
N LEU A 199 -2.70 3.86 -7.44
CA LEU A 199 -3.81 4.53 -6.77
C LEU A 199 -4.84 3.49 -6.33
N ASP A 200 -5.12 3.45 -5.04
CA ASP A 200 -6.15 2.60 -4.46
C ASP A 200 -7.12 3.39 -3.59
N VAL A 201 -8.34 2.90 -3.47
CA VAL A 201 -9.40 3.55 -2.70
C VAL A 201 -10.21 2.54 -1.89
N SER A 202 -10.62 2.97 -0.69
CA SER A 202 -11.64 2.29 0.10
C SER A 202 -12.73 3.29 0.45
N LEU A 203 -13.98 2.85 0.42
CA LEU A 203 -15.15 3.68 0.71
C LEU A 203 -16.21 2.92 1.50
N THR A 204 -16.91 3.63 2.37
CA THR A 204 -17.98 3.11 3.20
C THR A 204 -19.07 4.16 3.39
N HIS A 205 -20.28 3.73 3.71
CA HIS A 205 -21.39 4.62 4.07
C HIS A 205 -22.26 3.98 5.16
N GLY A 206 -22.80 4.80 6.04
CA GLY A 206 -23.64 4.39 7.16
C GLY A 206 -24.00 5.58 8.05
N GLU A 207 -25.12 5.49 8.77
CA GLU A 207 -25.57 6.50 9.74
C GLU A 207 -25.60 7.95 9.18
N GLY A 208 -26.00 8.10 7.91
CA GLY A 208 -26.09 9.40 7.24
C GLY A 208 -24.75 10.03 6.83
N LEU A 209 -23.65 9.28 6.95
CA LEU A 209 -22.30 9.67 6.52
C LEU A 209 -21.77 8.71 5.46
N ALA A 210 -20.85 9.22 4.65
CA ALA A 210 -20.03 8.45 3.74
C ALA A 210 -18.58 8.86 3.91
N LEU A 211 -17.66 7.89 3.93
CA LEU A 211 -16.23 8.12 4.10
C LEU A 211 -15.47 7.42 2.97
N ALA A 212 -14.39 8.06 2.52
CA ALA A 212 -13.45 7.41 1.63
C ALA A 212 -12.00 7.73 2.01
N HIS A 213 -11.13 6.77 1.70
CA HIS A 213 -9.69 6.86 1.90
C HIS A 213 -9.00 6.47 0.60
N ALA A 214 -8.16 7.35 0.07
CA ALA A 214 -7.35 7.12 -1.11
C ALA A 214 -5.86 7.07 -0.75
N VAL A 215 -5.13 6.13 -1.33
CA VAL A 215 -3.67 6.00 -1.21
C VAL A 215 -3.08 6.07 -2.61
N SER A 216 -2.06 6.89 -2.79
CA SER A 216 -1.38 7.05 -4.07
C SER A 216 0.13 6.95 -3.92
N ILE A 217 0.77 6.33 -4.90
CA ILE A 217 2.22 6.15 -4.97
C ILE A 217 2.71 6.91 -6.20
N TRP A 218 3.72 7.75 -5.99
CA TRP A 218 4.28 8.61 -7.03
C TRP A 218 5.78 8.38 -7.15
N GLU A 219 6.32 8.45 -8.35
CA GLU A 219 7.76 8.66 -8.55
C GLU A 219 8.17 9.97 -7.85
N ARG A 220 9.22 9.96 -7.02
CA ARG A 220 9.87 11.21 -6.65
C ARG A 220 10.77 11.61 -7.82
N PRO A 221 10.59 12.81 -8.39
CA PRO A 221 11.66 13.45 -9.13
C PRO A 221 12.92 13.46 -8.25
N GLY A 222 14.11 13.43 -8.86
CA GLY A 222 15.42 13.38 -8.19
C GLY A 222 15.73 14.60 -7.31
N GLU A 223 14.92 14.83 -6.28
CA GLU A 223 14.98 15.93 -5.34
C GLU A 223 15.63 15.42 -4.05
N ALA A 224 16.59 16.20 -3.54
CA ALA A 224 17.32 15.90 -2.31
C ALA A 224 16.35 15.59 -1.16
N ALA A 225 16.75 14.69 -0.27
CA ALA A 225 15.98 14.31 0.91
C ALA A 225 15.45 15.56 1.64
N PRO A 226 14.15 15.59 2.02
CA PRO A 226 13.61 16.74 2.71
C PRO A 226 14.47 17.00 3.96
N ALA A 227 14.84 18.27 4.16
CA ALA A 227 15.51 18.69 5.38
C ALA A 227 14.71 18.18 6.57
N ALA A 228 15.36 17.44 7.47
CA ALA A 228 14.73 16.84 8.63
C ALA A 228 13.86 17.89 9.36
N LEU A 229 12.60 17.55 9.59
CA LEU A 229 11.70 18.33 10.44
C LEU A 229 12.31 18.36 11.84
N ARG A 230 12.55 19.56 12.36
CA ARG A 230 13.00 19.80 13.74
C ARG A 230 11.85 19.67 14.73
#